data_AF-K2B021-F1
#
_entry.id   AF-K2B021-F1
#
_cell.length_a   1.000
_cell.length_b   1.000
_cell.length_c   1.000
_cell.angle_alpha   90.00
_cell.angle_beta   90.00
_cell.angle_gamma   90.00
#
_symmetry.space_group_name_H-M   'P 1'
#
loop_
_entity.id
_entity.type
_entity.pdbx_description
1 polymer ?
#
loop_
_entity_poly.entity_id
_entity_poly.type
_entity_poly.pdbx_seq_one_letter_code
_entity_poly.pdbx_strand_id
1 'polypeptide(L)' 'YTIGEAPLEKIANIEVPLPAHYITEDGFGITDACRTYLSPLIQGEAYPPYSQGLPVYVTLKNKMVAKKLAMGFEIA' A
#
# COMPACT_ATOMS: atom_id res chain seq x y z
N TYR A 1 5.07 13.33 -8.85
CA TYR A 1 5.50 12.99 -7.47
C TYR A 1 7.01 12.87 -7.45
N THR A 2 7.64 13.02 -6.29
CA THR A 2 9.08 12.77 -6.07
C THR A 2 9.25 11.85 -4.89
N ILE A 3 10.38 11.14 -4.82
CA ILE A 3 10.74 10.32 -3.66
C ILE A 3 11.24 11.27 -2.55
N GLY A 4 10.87 10.99 -1.30
CA GLY A 4 11.28 11.73 -0.11
C GLY A 4 11.60 10.81 1.06
N GLU A 5 12.02 11.39 2.19
CA GLU A 5 12.40 10.66 3.41
C GLU A 5 11.75 11.26 4.66
N ALA A 6 11.55 10.43 5.69
CA ALA A 6 11.04 10.84 6.99
C ALA A 6 11.68 10.00 8.12
N PRO A 7 12.06 10.60 9.26
CA PRO A 7 12.57 9.87 10.42
C PRO A 7 11.53 8.90 11.01
N LEU A 8 11.96 7.69 11.41
CA LEU A 8 11.07 6.66 11.97
C LEU A 8 10.30 7.15 13.20
N GLU A 9 10.97 7.88 14.10
CA GLU A 9 10.36 8.45 15.31
C GLU A 9 9.18 9.39 15.03
N LYS A 10 9.13 10.00 13.84
CA LYS A 10 8.03 10.88 13.43
C LYS A 10 6.85 10.12 12.84
N ILE A 11 7.00 8.84 12.52
CA ILE A 11 6.00 8.01 11.82
C ILE A 11 5.46 6.89 12.71
N ALA A 12 6.26 6.37 13.65
CA ALA A 12 5.99 5.12 14.35
C ALA A 12 4.65 5.05 15.12
N ASN A 13 4.06 6.18 15.51
CA ASN A 13 2.80 6.23 16.27
C ASN A 13 1.82 7.28 15.73
N ILE A 14 1.81 7.52 14.41
CA ILE A 14 0.85 8.43 13.78
C ILE A 14 0.04 7.71 12.70
N GLU A 15 -1.20 8.16 12.52
CA GLU A 15 -2.09 7.71 11.47
C GLU A 15 -2.45 8.89 10.56
N VAL A 16 -2.90 8.59 9.34
CA VAL A 16 -3.47 9.59 8.43
C VAL A 16 -4.99 9.43 8.46
N PRO A 17 -5.71 10.20 9.29
CA PRO A 17 -7.16 10.12 9.35
C PRO A 17 -7.77 10.70 8.07
N LEU A 18 -8.95 10.20 7.69
CA LEU A 18 -9.73 10.79 6.60
C LEU A 18 -10.18 12.21 7.02
N PRO A 19 -9.81 13.27 6.29
CA PRO A 19 -10.23 14.62 6.65
C PRO A 19 -11.75 14.78 6.60
N ALA A 20 -12.37 15.40 7.60
CA ALA A 20 -13.82 15.57 7.63
C ALA A 20 -14.36 16.32 6.40
N HIS A 21 -13.62 17.31 5.88
CA HIS A 21 -13.98 18.07 4.68
C HIS A 21 -13.89 17.26 3.37
N TYR A 22 -13.47 15.99 3.42
CA TYR A 22 -13.55 15.07 2.28
C TYR A 22 -14.93 14.44 2.12
N ILE A 23 -15.78 14.52 3.14
CA ILE A 23 -17.12 13.92 3.19
C ILE A 23 -18.16 15.04 3.04
N THR A 24 -19.21 14.79 2.25
CA THR A 24 -20.34 15.72 2.10
C THR A 24 -21.11 15.90 3.40
N GLU A 25 -21.87 17.00 3.53
CA GLU A 25 -22.61 17.32 4.77
C GLU A 25 -23.62 16.22 5.16
N ASP A 26 -24.17 15.50 4.19
CA ASP A 26 -25.08 14.37 4.42
C ASP A 26 -24.38 13.07 4.84
N GLY A 27 -23.04 13.03 4.76
CA GLY A 27 -22.23 11.87 5.15
C GLY A 27 -22.13 10.75 4.11
N PHE A 28 -22.74 10.88 2.93
CA PHE A 28 -22.86 9.76 1.96
C PHE A 28 -22.06 9.95 0.66
N GLY A 29 -21.30 11.04 0.53
CA GLY A 29 -20.54 11.37 -0.66
C GLY A 29 -19.15 11.92 -0.37
N ILE A 30 -18.37 12.08 -1.44
CA ILE A 30 -17.07 12.75 -1.40
C ILE A 30 -17.19 14.19 -1.90
N THR A 31 -16.39 15.08 -1.34
CA THR A 31 -16.29 16.47 -1.80
C THR A 31 -15.32 16.62 -2.98
N ASP A 32 -15.33 17.79 -3.62
CA ASP A 32 -14.37 18.12 -4.68
C ASP A 32 -12.92 18.14 -4.19
N ALA A 33 -12.69 18.49 -2.91
CA ALA A 33 -11.37 18.41 -2.27
C ALA A 33 -10.86 16.96 -2.23
N CYS A 34 -11.73 16.02 -1.85
CA CYS A 34 -11.44 14.59 -1.87
C CYS A 34 -11.19 14.09 -3.30
N ARG A 35 -12.04 14.46 -4.26
CA ARG A 35 -11.88 14.09 -5.67
C ARG A 35 -10.55 14.59 -6.24
N THR A 36 -10.18 15.83 -5.95
CA THR A 36 -8.91 16.42 -6.39
C THR A 36 -7.71 15.64 -5.87
N TYR A 37 -7.77 15.17 -4.63
CA TYR A 37 -6.70 14.39 -4.01
C TYR A 37 -6.62 12.95 -4.57
N LEU A 38 -7.76 12.25 -4.68
CA LEU A 38 -7.80 10.84 -5.05
C LEU A 38 -7.67 10.58 -6.56
N SER A 39 -8.21 11.46 -7.41
CA SER A 39 -8.21 11.25 -8.87
C SER A 39 -6.81 11.01 -9.48
N PRO A 40 -5.75 11.77 -9.14
CA PRO A 40 -4.42 11.50 -9.70
C PRO A 40 -3.80 10.19 -9.21
N LEU A 41 -4.27 9.62 -8.09
CA LEU A 41 -3.73 8.38 -7.52
C LEU A 41 -4.18 7.12 -8.27
N ILE A 42 -5.27 7.21 -9.03
CA ILE A 42 -5.84 6.10 -9.82
C ILE A 42 -5.66 6.29 -11.32
N GLN A 43 -4.88 7.29 -11.73
CA GLN A 43 -4.72 7.64 -13.13
C GLN A 43 -3.88 6.60 -13.88
N GLY A 44 -4.42 6.10 -14.99
CA GLY A 44 -3.73 5.18 -15.90
C GLY A 44 -4.08 3.70 -15.69
N GLU A 45 -3.63 2.87 -16.62
CA GLU A 45 -3.89 1.43 -16.65
C GLU A 45 -2.55 0.68 -16.71
N ALA A 46 -2.42 -0.39 -15.94
CA ALA A 46 -1.21 -1.20 -15.85
C ALA A 46 -1.57 -2.69 -16.00
N TYR A 47 -1.93 -3.10 -17.21
CA TYR A 47 -2.29 -4.48 -17.49
C TYR A 47 -1.08 -5.43 -17.35
N PRO A 48 -1.26 -6.63 -16.77
CA PRO A 48 -0.20 -7.62 -16.66
C PRO A 48 0.10 -8.27 -18.02
N PRO A 49 1.24 -8.96 -18.19
CA PRO A 49 1.45 -9.85 -19.34
C PRO A 49 0.44 -11.01 -19.33
N TYR A 50 0.03 -11.48 -20.52
CA TYR A 50 -0.93 -12.58 -20.69
C TYR A 50 -0.29 -13.77 -21.41
N SER A 51 -0.74 -14.98 -21.05
CA SER A 51 -0.43 -16.23 -21.76
C SER A 51 -1.69 -17.08 -21.83
N GLN A 52 -2.04 -17.55 -23.03
CA GLN A 52 -3.25 -18.35 -23.28
C GLN A 52 -4.54 -17.70 -22.72
N GLY A 53 -4.65 -16.37 -22.84
CA GLY A 53 -5.83 -15.62 -22.37
C GLY A 53 -5.87 -15.35 -20.86
N LEU A 54 -4.85 -15.74 -20.09
CA LEU A 54 -4.78 -15.55 -18.64
C LEU A 54 -3.61 -14.64 -18.23
N PRO A 55 -3.77 -13.78 -17.20
CA PRO A 55 -2.65 -13.03 -16.62
C PRO A 55 -1.54 -13.94 -16.10
N VAL A 56 -0.30 -13.57 -16.38
CA VAL A 56 0.88 -14.29 -15.89
C VAL A 56 1.32 -13.69 -14.56
N TYR A 57 0.88 -14.30 -13.46
CA TYR A 57 1.36 -13.97 -12.11
C TYR A 57 2.63 -14.74 -11.78
N VAL A 58 3.53 -14.11 -11.00
CA VAL A 58 4.79 -14.71 -10.58
C VAL A 58 4.60 -15.63 -9.36
N THR A 59 5.20 -16.83 -9.42
CA THR A 59 5.31 -17.72 -8.26
C THR A 59 6.79 -17.84 -7.88
N LEU A 60 7.11 -17.46 -6.64
CA LEU A 60 8.48 -17.53 -6.12
C LEU A 60 8.81 -18.94 -5.64
N LYS A 61 10.09 -19.34 -5.76
CA LYS A 61 10.58 -20.63 -5.27
C LYS A 61 10.70 -20.70 -3.75
N ASN A 62 10.75 -19.54 -3.08
CA ASN A 62 10.88 -19.39 -1.62
C ASN A 62 11.91 -20.35 -1.00
N LYS A 63 13.10 -20.46 -1.63
CA LYS A 63 14.16 -21.36 -1.17
C LYS A 63 14.65 -20.91 0.21
N MET A 64 14.60 -21.82 1.18
CA MET A 64 15.10 -21.56 2.52
C MET A 64 16.61 -21.38 2.52
N VAL A 65 17.09 -20.47 3.36
CA VAL A 65 18.52 -20.35 3.67
C VAL A 65 18.89 -21.28 4.82
N ALA A 66 20.15 -21.71 4.87
CA ALA A 66 20.65 -22.49 5.98
C ALA A 66 20.56 -21.69 7.29
N LYS A 67 20.08 -22.33 8.36
CA LYS A 67 20.04 -21.72 9.69
C LYS A 67 21.47 -21.52 10.19
N LYS A 68 21.72 -20.34 10.79
CA LYS A 68 22.98 -20.03 11.47
C LYS A 68 22.92 -20.25 12.97
N LEU A 69 21.74 -20.08 13.56
CA LEU A 69 21.50 -20.28 14.99
C LEU A 69 20.99 -21.69 15.23
N ALA A 70 21.49 -22.33 16.29
CA ALA A 70 21.13 -23.69 16.66
C ALA A 70 19.75 -23.78 17.35
N MET A 71 19.35 -22.73 18.07
CA MET A 71 18.11 -22.69 18.84
C MET A 71 17.00 -21.96 18.08
N GLY A 72 15.76 -22.40 18.28
CA GLY A 72 14.57 -21.66 17.86
C GLY A 72 14.36 -20.42 18.73
N PHE A 73 13.67 -19.41 18.19
CA PHE A 73 13.21 -18.26 18.96
C PHE A 73 11.76 -18.51 19.37
N GLU A 74 11.49 -18.51 20.68
CA GLU A 74 10.14 -18.57 21.23
C GLU A 74 9.80 -17.21 21.85
N ILE A 75 8.57 -16.73 21.59
CA ILE A 75 8.03 -15.50 22.19
C ILE A 75 7.36 -15.92 23.50
N ALA A 76 7.72 -15.27 24.60
CA ALA A 76 7.14 -15.49 25.93
C ALA A 76 5.70 -14.97 26.02
#